data_AF-A0ABC8LF46-F1
#
_entry.id   AF-A0ABC8LF46-F1
#
_cell.length_a   1.000
_cell.length_b   1.000
_cell.length_c   1.000
_cell.angle_alpha   90.00
_cell.angle_beta   90.00
_cell.angle_gamma   90.00
#
_symmetry.space_group_name_H-M   'P 1'
#
loop_
_entity.id
_entity.type
_entity.pdbx_description
1 polymer ?
#
loop_
_entity_poly.entity_id
_entity_poly.type
_entity_poly.pdbx_seq_one_letter_code
_entity_poly.pdbx_strand_id
1 'polypeptide(L)'
;MAGRGGALARAPRAGVWWDLNTCTIPDGIDPSSIRGCIESAVHKAIGCRSSIVIMYAIGNLEYIPADLLDKIALSGITLIHAPCGGKDLIQFLDQWCGQHPSGYIMVISGDYTMVNPHRYKWMKECTKFCAYPKGYWPTTPPPPSQVFAKEFVWETLVTDNPSCAIEGADEPLCICDICDAVYNTCNEFTTHLKSEQHRETLFGIVPVDFDLATMSEWPRYFCPVCNYPAYDEYNLLLHNASEEHTRKLAEKEPQAEDCQSRKRNPLEDLSYERNKKQAIIS
;
A
#
# COMPACT_ATOMS: atom_id res chain seq x y z
N MET A 1 -52.16 -13.59 28.41
CA MET A 1 -51.56 -12.86 27.29
C MET A 1 -50.11 -12.55 27.65
N ALA A 2 -49.16 -13.28 27.09
CA ALA A 2 -47.73 -13.05 27.29
C ALA A 2 -47.17 -12.38 26.04
N GLY A 3 -46.72 -11.14 26.17
CA GLY A 3 -46.10 -10.38 25.09
C GLY A 3 -44.75 -10.98 24.72
N ARG A 4 -44.61 -11.37 23.45
CA ARG A 4 -43.30 -11.63 22.85
C ARG A 4 -42.59 -10.29 22.65
N GLY A 5 -41.64 -9.97 23.51
CA GLY A 5 -40.64 -8.96 23.22
C GLY A 5 -39.77 -9.45 22.06
N GLY A 6 -40.04 -8.96 20.86
CA GLY A 6 -39.15 -9.16 19.72
C GLY A 6 -37.89 -8.36 19.95
N ALA A 7 -36.76 -9.04 20.21
CA ALA A 7 -35.46 -8.40 20.10
C ALA A 7 -35.32 -7.90 18.64
N LEU A 8 -35.17 -6.58 18.47
CA LEU A 8 -34.82 -6.00 17.18
C LEU A 8 -33.53 -6.66 16.71
N ALA A 9 -33.60 -7.42 15.62
CA ALA A 9 -32.42 -8.04 15.02
C ALA A 9 -31.41 -6.95 14.68
N ARG A 10 -30.19 -7.06 15.21
CA ARG A 10 -29.12 -6.11 14.90
C ARG A 10 -28.81 -6.19 13.40
N ALA A 11 -28.63 -5.02 12.77
CA ALA A 11 -28.19 -4.96 11.38
C ALA A 11 -26.88 -5.74 11.18
N PRO A 12 -26.74 -6.51 10.09
CA PRO A 12 -25.49 -7.19 9.78
C PRO A 12 -24.32 -6.21 9.67
N ARG A 13 -23.12 -6.64 10.06
CA ARG A 13 -21.91 -5.82 9.99
C ARG A 13 -20.91 -6.44 9.02
N ALA A 14 -20.34 -5.60 8.15
CA ALA A 14 -19.31 -5.99 7.20
C ALA A 14 -18.06 -5.13 7.39
N GLY A 15 -16.90 -5.77 7.47
CA GLY A 15 -15.61 -5.13 7.47
C GLY A 15 -14.98 -5.29 6.10
N VAL A 16 -14.43 -4.22 5.54
CA VAL A 16 -13.75 -4.24 4.25
C VAL A 16 -12.31 -3.81 4.46
N TRP A 17 -11.37 -4.61 3.97
CA TRP A 17 -9.94 -4.29 3.91
C TRP A 17 -9.52 -4.20 2.46
N TRP A 18 -9.22 -2.99 2.03
CA TRP A 18 -8.88 -2.65 0.65
C TRP A 18 -7.41 -2.28 0.54
N ASP A 19 -6.64 -3.11 -0.16
CA ASP A 19 -5.24 -2.87 -0.46
C ASP A 19 -5.10 -1.86 -1.60
N LEU A 20 -4.64 -0.65 -1.26
CA LEU A 20 -4.44 0.44 -2.20
C LEU A 20 -3.26 0.22 -3.15
N ASN A 21 -2.31 -0.65 -2.81
CA ASN A 21 -1.13 -0.85 -3.62
C ASN A 21 -1.39 -1.80 -4.80
N THR A 22 -2.27 -2.78 -4.63
CA THR A 22 -2.53 -3.81 -5.66
C THR A 22 -3.90 -3.67 -6.33
N CYS A 23 -4.88 -3.06 -5.66
CA CYS A 23 -6.20 -2.74 -6.21
C CYS A 23 -6.38 -1.23 -6.30
N THR A 24 -5.58 -0.56 -7.13
CA THR A 24 -5.66 0.89 -7.32
C THR A 24 -7.00 1.31 -7.93
N ILE A 25 -7.36 2.59 -7.77
CA ILE A 25 -8.58 3.13 -8.36
C ILE A 25 -8.49 3.04 -9.89
N PRO A 26 -9.46 2.42 -10.58
CA PRO A 26 -9.44 2.33 -12.04
C PRO A 26 -9.54 3.71 -12.70
N ASP A 27 -8.95 3.82 -13.90
CA ASP A 27 -8.95 5.06 -14.67
C ASP A 27 -10.37 5.61 -14.90
N GLY A 28 -10.53 6.92 -14.69
CA GLY A 28 -11.79 7.62 -14.89
C GLY A 28 -12.82 7.46 -13.76
N ILE A 29 -12.49 6.72 -12.70
CA ILE A 29 -13.32 6.63 -11.49
C ILE A 29 -12.96 7.75 -10.51
N ASP A 30 -13.98 8.47 -10.04
CA ASP A 30 -13.82 9.46 -8.97
C ASP A 30 -13.51 8.76 -7.63
N PRO A 31 -12.39 9.07 -6.95
CA PRO A 31 -12.05 8.44 -5.69
C PRO A 31 -13.11 8.56 -4.60
N SER A 32 -13.85 9.68 -4.57
CA SER A 32 -14.92 9.88 -3.60
C SER A 32 -16.13 8.96 -3.81
N SER A 33 -16.25 8.32 -4.98
CA SER A 33 -17.33 7.36 -5.28
C SER A 33 -17.04 5.92 -4.84
N ILE A 34 -15.77 5.58 -4.59
CA ILE A 34 -15.32 4.20 -4.34
C ILE A 34 -16.04 3.57 -3.15
N ARG A 35 -16.20 4.31 -2.05
CA ARG A 35 -16.91 3.83 -0.85
C ARG A 35 -18.30 3.32 -1.21
N GLY A 36 -19.08 4.14 -1.91
CA GLY A 36 -20.44 3.78 -2.31
C GLY A 36 -20.49 2.57 -3.26
N CYS A 37 -19.51 2.45 -4.17
CA CYS A 37 -19.41 1.28 -5.05
C CYS A 37 -19.17 -0.01 -4.27
N ILE A 38 -18.25 0.03 -3.30
CA ILE A 38 -17.97 -1.12 -2.43
C ILE A 38 -19.18 -1.44 -1.54
N GLU A 39 -19.81 -0.45 -0.91
CA GLU A 39 -21.01 -0.64 -0.09
C GLU A 39 -22.13 -1.32 -0.89
N SER A 40 -22.40 -0.82 -2.09
CA SER A 40 -23.42 -1.37 -3.01
C SER A 40 -23.12 -2.83 -3.36
N ALA A 41 -21.85 -3.18 -3.65
CA ALA A 41 -21.44 -4.55 -3.90
C ALA A 41 -21.62 -5.46 -2.67
N VAL A 42 -21.22 -4.98 -1.49
CA VAL A 42 -21.37 -5.70 -0.20
C VAL A 42 -22.84 -5.92 0.13
N HIS A 43 -23.70 -4.91 0.02
CA HIS A 43 -25.14 -5.04 0.26
C HIS A 43 -25.79 -6.08 -0.66
N LYS A 44 -25.42 -6.09 -1.94
CA LYS A 44 -25.89 -7.09 -2.91
C LYS A 44 -25.39 -8.49 -2.57
N ALA A 45 -24.15 -8.63 -2.10
CA ALA A 45 -23.56 -9.91 -1.69
C ALA A 45 -24.22 -10.49 -0.43
N ILE A 46 -24.50 -9.63 0.56
CA ILE A 46 -25.19 -9.99 1.80
C ILE A 46 -26.69 -10.23 1.56
N GLY A 47 -27.28 -9.55 0.56
CA GLY A 47 -28.73 -9.51 0.37
C GLY A 47 -29.44 -8.60 1.37
N CYS A 48 -28.73 -7.66 2.00
CA CYS A 48 -29.27 -6.76 3.01
C CYS A 48 -28.72 -5.33 2.84
N ARG A 49 -29.58 -4.40 2.40
CA ARG A 49 -29.25 -2.97 2.19
C ARG A 49 -29.05 -2.18 3.48
N SER A 50 -29.58 -2.64 4.60
CA SER A 50 -29.43 -1.99 5.91
C SER A 50 -28.22 -2.51 6.69
N SER A 51 -27.31 -3.25 6.04
CA SER A 51 -26.06 -3.68 6.67
C SER A 51 -25.18 -2.48 6.98
N ILE A 52 -24.36 -2.54 8.03
CA ILE A 52 -23.38 -1.50 8.36
C ILE A 52 -22.04 -1.95 7.78
N VAL A 53 -21.43 -1.10 6.95
CA VAL A 53 -20.15 -1.39 6.30
C VAL A 53 -19.07 -0.48 6.87
N ILE A 54 -18.02 -1.06 7.44
CA ILE A 54 -16.84 -0.36 7.96
C ILE A 54 -15.69 -0.67 7.01
N MET A 55 -14.96 0.36 6.58
CA MET A 55 -13.95 0.23 5.53
C MET A 55 -12.59 0.74 5.97
N TYR A 56 -11.57 -0.03 5.63
CA TYR A 56 -10.17 0.26 5.84
C TYR A 56 -9.45 0.18 4.51
N ALA A 57 -8.80 1.27 4.09
CA ALA A 57 -7.86 1.27 2.97
C ALA A 57 -6.45 1.13 3.54
N ILE A 58 -5.75 0.08 3.15
CA ILE A 58 -4.50 -0.38 3.75
C ILE A 58 -3.37 -0.45 2.73
N GLY A 59 -2.13 -0.36 3.19
CA GLY A 59 -0.94 -0.60 2.37
C GLY A 59 0.27 0.27 2.75
N ASN A 60 1.27 0.30 1.88
CA ASN A 60 2.30 1.33 1.89
C ASN A 60 1.74 2.63 1.31
N LEU A 61 1.47 3.61 2.18
CA LEU A 61 0.82 4.86 1.83
C LEU A 61 1.84 6.01 1.65
N GLU A 62 3.14 5.75 1.83
CA GLU A 62 4.21 6.74 1.69
C GLU A 62 4.29 7.33 0.28
N TYR A 63 3.89 6.52 -0.72
CA TYR A 63 4.01 6.83 -2.14
C TYR A 63 2.66 7.12 -2.81
N ILE A 64 1.58 7.24 -2.02
CA ILE A 64 0.26 7.59 -2.54
C ILE A 64 0.08 9.11 -2.41
N PRO A 65 -0.41 9.81 -3.47
CA PRO A 65 -0.64 11.24 -3.42
C PRO A 65 -1.57 11.65 -2.27
N ALA A 66 -1.22 12.72 -1.55
CA ALA A 66 -1.96 13.19 -0.38
C ALA A 66 -3.40 13.59 -0.74
N ASP A 67 -3.62 14.19 -1.90
CA ASP A 67 -4.95 14.59 -2.40
C ASP A 67 -5.84 13.37 -2.69
N LEU A 68 -5.25 12.27 -3.14
CA LEU A 68 -5.96 11.01 -3.31
C LEU A 68 -6.33 10.38 -1.96
N LEU A 69 -5.37 10.34 -1.02
CA LEU A 69 -5.63 9.88 0.35
C LEU A 69 -6.74 10.71 1.02
N ASP A 70 -6.70 12.03 0.88
CA ASP A 70 -7.73 12.94 1.40
C ASP A 70 -9.12 12.61 0.84
N LYS A 71 -9.25 12.43 -0.49
CA LYS A 71 -10.55 12.08 -1.09
C LYS A 71 -11.09 10.75 -0.59
N ILE A 72 -10.23 9.77 -0.39
CA ILE A 72 -10.59 8.45 0.16
C ILE A 72 -11.01 8.61 1.62
N ALA A 73 -10.22 9.30 2.44
CA ALA A 73 -10.49 9.49 3.86
C ALA A 73 -11.78 10.28 4.10
N LEU A 74 -11.99 11.37 3.36
CA LEU A 74 -13.21 12.19 3.40
C LEU A 74 -14.47 11.45 2.93
N SER A 75 -14.32 10.35 2.19
CA SER A 75 -15.46 9.49 1.88
C SER A 75 -15.94 8.70 3.11
N GLY A 76 -15.14 8.62 4.19
CA GLY A 76 -15.42 7.83 5.39
C GLY A 76 -14.73 6.46 5.37
N ILE A 77 -13.61 6.34 4.64
CA ILE A 77 -12.75 5.15 4.66
C ILE A 77 -11.54 5.45 5.55
N THR A 78 -11.29 4.62 6.56
CA THR A 78 -10.10 4.77 7.40
C THR A 78 -8.84 4.37 6.63
N LEU A 79 -7.81 5.21 6.62
CA LEU A 79 -6.52 4.90 6.03
C LEU A 79 -5.62 4.21 7.05
N ILE A 80 -4.96 3.11 6.68
CA ILE A 80 -3.99 2.42 7.54
C ILE A 80 -2.70 2.19 6.76
N HIS A 81 -1.63 2.86 7.18
CA HIS A 81 -0.30 2.56 6.69
C HIS A 81 0.26 1.30 7.35
N ALA A 82 0.33 0.22 6.58
CA ALA A 82 0.78 -1.10 6.99
C ALA A 82 1.62 -1.75 5.86
N PRO A 83 2.85 -1.26 5.60
CA PRO A 83 3.70 -1.75 4.52
C PRO A 83 4.18 -3.19 4.74
N CYS A 84 4.03 -3.72 5.96
CA CYS A 84 4.56 -5.01 6.39
C CYS A 84 3.66 -6.23 6.10
N GLY A 85 2.64 -6.08 5.24
CA GLY A 85 1.97 -7.24 4.63
C GLY A 85 1.29 -8.22 5.61
N GLY A 86 0.54 -7.71 6.59
CA GLY A 86 -0.54 -8.48 7.18
C GLY A 86 -0.17 -9.60 8.15
N LYS A 87 0.95 -9.50 8.88
CA LYS A 87 1.00 -10.17 10.20
C LYS A 87 -0.16 -9.68 11.07
N ASP A 88 -0.46 -8.38 10.99
CA ASP A 88 -1.55 -7.75 11.72
C ASP A 88 -2.91 -7.92 11.04
N LEU A 89 -2.99 -8.08 9.71
CA LEU A 89 -4.28 -8.27 9.02
C LEU A 89 -5.05 -9.48 9.58
N ILE A 90 -4.40 -10.64 9.74
CA ILE A 90 -5.10 -11.82 10.28
C ILE A 90 -5.54 -11.59 11.72
N GLN A 91 -4.74 -10.89 12.52
CA GLN A 91 -5.11 -10.53 13.89
C GLN A 91 -6.30 -9.56 13.91
N PHE A 92 -6.32 -8.54 13.05
CA PHE A 92 -7.44 -7.62 12.89
C PHE A 92 -8.71 -8.34 12.44
N LEU A 93 -8.60 -9.27 11.49
CA LEU A 93 -9.75 -10.07 11.02
C LEU A 93 -10.28 -11.02 12.10
N ASP A 94 -9.40 -11.64 12.88
CA ASP A 94 -9.78 -12.51 14.00
C ASP A 94 -10.49 -11.70 15.10
N GLN A 95 -9.92 -10.54 15.47
CA GLN A 95 -10.53 -9.59 16.39
C GLN A 95 -11.90 -9.11 15.88
N TRP A 96 -12.02 -8.80 14.58
CA TRP A 96 -13.28 -8.43 13.95
C TRP A 96 -14.33 -9.54 14.11
N CYS A 97 -13.97 -10.79 13.80
CA CYS A 97 -14.91 -11.91 13.95
C CYS A 97 -15.33 -12.13 15.40
N GLY A 98 -14.43 -11.96 16.37
CA GLY A 98 -14.77 -12.03 17.79
C GLY A 98 -15.73 -10.92 18.25
N GLN A 99 -15.58 -9.71 17.70
CA GLN A 99 -16.47 -8.56 18.02
C GLN A 99 -17.82 -8.62 17.27
N HIS A 100 -17.83 -9.27 16.10
CA HIS A 100 -18.99 -9.35 15.21
C HIS A 100 -19.27 -10.80 14.79
N PRO A 101 -19.76 -11.65 15.71
CA PRO A 101 -20.16 -13.01 15.38
C PRO A 101 -21.23 -13.01 14.28
N SER A 102 -21.11 -13.91 13.29
CA SER A 102 -21.96 -13.92 12.08
C SER A 102 -21.84 -12.66 11.20
N GLY A 103 -20.74 -11.91 11.36
CA GLY A 103 -20.39 -10.78 10.51
C GLY A 103 -19.85 -11.17 9.14
N TYR A 104 -19.53 -10.16 8.35
CA TYR A 104 -18.98 -10.30 7.01
C TYR A 104 -17.60 -9.68 6.95
N ILE A 105 -16.71 -10.31 6.18
CA ILE A 105 -15.39 -9.79 5.84
C ILE A 105 -15.32 -9.71 4.33
N MET A 106 -14.78 -8.61 3.80
CA MET A 106 -14.38 -8.50 2.41
C MET A 106 -12.93 -8.05 2.34
N VAL A 107 -12.10 -8.80 1.61
CA VAL A 107 -10.71 -8.41 1.34
C VAL A 107 -10.54 -8.12 -0.15
N ILE A 108 -10.03 -6.94 -0.46
CA ILE A 108 -9.82 -6.45 -1.83
C ILE A 108 -8.32 -6.28 -2.02
N SER A 109 -7.66 -7.23 -2.69
CA SER A 109 -6.20 -7.19 -2.89
C SER A 109 -5.77 -8.13 -4.02
N GLY A 110 -4.73 -7.74 -4.74
CA GLY A 110 -3.96 -8.57 -5.66
C GLY A 110 -2.75 -9.25 -5.01
N ASP A 111 -2.45 -9.00 -3.73
CA ASP A 111 -1.40 -9.72 -3.01
C ASP A 111 -1.92 -11.10 -2.56
N TYR A 112 -1.44 -12.17 -3.21
CA TYR A 112 -1.77 -13.55 -2.86
C TYR A 112 -1.63 -13.86 -1.37
N THR A 113 -0.65 -13.27 -0.68
CA THR A 113 -0.47 -13.55 0.75
C THR A 113 -1.64 -13.04 1.59
N MET A 114 -2.31 -11.97 1.17
CA MET A 114 -3.50 -11.43 1.83
C MET A 114 -4.74 -12.24 1.47
N VAL A 115 -4.94 -12.60 0.21
CA VAL A 115 -6.16 -13.24 -0.29
C VAL A 115 -6.10 -14.77 -0.36
N ASN A 116 -5.05 -15.38 0.21
CA ASN A 116 -4.90 -16.83 0.29
C ASN A 116 -6.02 -17.46 1.14
N PRO A 117 -6.90 -18.31 0.55
CA PRO A 117 -8.02 -18.94 1.25
C PRO A 117 -7.62 -19.69 2.53
N HIS A 118 -6.42 -20.28 2.57
CA HIS A 118 -5.95 -21.04 3.72
C HIS A 118 -5.84 -20.20 4.99
N ARG A 119 -5.60 -18.88 4.87
CA ARG A 119 -5.54 -17.97 6.02
C ARG A 119 -6.90 -17.75 6.67
N TYR A 120 -7.99 -17.92 5.93
CA TYR A 120 -9.35 -17.64 6.39
C TYR A 120 -10.14 -18.88 6.84
N LYS A 121 -9.58 -20.08 6.65
CA LYS A 121 -10.26 -21.36 6.93
C LYS A 121 -10.74 -21.50 8.38
N TRP A 122 -10.03 -20.87 9.32
CA TRP A 122 -10.30 -20.99 10.75
C TRP A 122 -11.37 -20.02 11.26
N MET A 123 -11.63 -18.93 10.55
CA MET A 123 -12.58 -17.87 10.93
C MET A 123 -14.04 -18.25 10.65
N LYS A 124 -14.52 -19.39 11.12
CA LYS A 124 -15.82 -19.98 10.72
C LYS A 124 -17.05 -19.12 11.02
N GLU A 125 -16.93 -18.19 11.96
CA GLU A 125 -18.04 -17.34 12.41
C GLU A 125 -18.37 -16.20 11.46
N CYS A 126 -17.45 -15.82 10.56
CA CYS A 126 -17.69 -14.79 9.56
C CYS A 126 -17.92 -15.39 8.17
N THR A 127 -18.80 -14.77 7.39
CA THR A 127 -18.88 -15.01 5.95
C THR A 127 -17.84 -14.14 5.24
N LYS A 128 -17.11 -14.69 4.26
CA LYS A 128 -16.00 -13.97 3.60
C LYS A 128 -16.29 -13.75 2.13
N PHE A 129 -15.92 -12.58 1.66
CA PHE A 129 -15.87 -12.21 0.25
C PHE A 129 -14.44 -11.78 -0.11
N CYS A 130 -14.11 -11.83 -1.38
CA CYS A 130 -12.84 -11.32 -1.88
C CYS A 130 -13.00 -10.62 -3.22
N ALA A 131 -12.13 -9.66 -3.50
CA ALA A 131 -12.00 -9.05 -4.81
C ALA A 131 -10.52 -8.96 -5.21
N TYR A 132 -10.24 -9.18 -6.50
CA TYR A 132 -8.90 -9.20 -7.07
C TYR A 132 -8.84 -8.33 -8.32
N PRO A 133 -7.67 -7.75 -8.68
CA PRO A 133 -7.54 -6.98 -9.90
C PRO A 133 -7.64 -7.87 -11.14
N LYS A 134 -8.00 -7.29 -12.28
CA LYS A 134 -8.14 -8.01 -13.54
C LYS A 134 -6.82 -8.64 -13.96
N GLY A 135 -6.88 -9.87 -14.46
CA GLY A 135 -5.68 -10.61 -14.88
C GLY A 135 -4.95 -11.28 -13.72
N TYR A 136 -5.43 -11.11 -12.48
CA TYR A 136 -5.05 -11.96 -11.38
C TYR A 136 -5.61 -13.37 -11.59
N TRP A 137 -4.73 -14.31 -11.90
CA TRP A 137 -5.03 -15.74 -11.86
C TRP A 137 -4.22 -16.33 -10.72
N PRO A 138 -4.84 -16.90 -9.68
CA PRO A 138 -4.11 -17.77 -8.78
C PRO A 138 -3.48 -18.85 -9.66
N THR A 139 -2.15 -18.86 -9.78
CA THR A 139 -1.40 -19.71 -10.72
C THR A 139 -1.60 -21.21 -10.46
N THR A 140 -2.33 -21.55 -9.41
CA THR A 140 -2.89 -22.86 -9.11
C THR A 140 -4.38 -22.68 -8.81
N PRO A 141 -5.30 -23.42 -9.46
CA PRO A 141 -6.70 -23.42 -9.04
C PRO A 141 -6.74 -23.80 -7.56
N PRO A 142 -7.32 -22.96 -6.68
CA PRO A 142 -7.42 -23.34 -5.29
C PRO A 142 -8.17 -24.66 -5.21
N PRO A 143 -7.73 -25.63 -4.38
CA PRO A 143 -8.59 -26.78 -4.07
C PRO A 143 -9.94 -26.22 -3.60
N PRO A 144 -11.07 -26.91 -3.88
CA PRO A 144 -12.42 -26.40 -3.61
C PRO A 144 -12.64 -26.34 -2.11
N SER A 145 -12.12 -25.28 -1.49
CA SER A 145 -12.20 -25.02 -0.06
C SER A 145 -13.35 -24.07 0.25
N GLN A 146 -14.02 -23.51 -0.78
CA GLN A 146 -15.25 -22.70 -0.69
C GLN A 146 -15.20 -21.70 0.48
N VAL A 147 -14.01 -21.11 0.70
CA VAL A 147 -13.74 -20.23 1.85
C VAL A 147 -14.40 -18.88 1.66
N PHE A 148 -14.33 -18.36 0.44
CA PHE A 148 -15.05 -17.16 0.04
C PHE A 148 -16.42 -17.58 -0.49
N ALA A 149 -17.47 -17.00 0.08
CA ALA A 149 -18.84 -17.20 -0.36
C ALA A 149 -19.10 -16.52 -1.72
N LYS A 150 -18.33 -15.48 -2.04
CA LYS A 150 -18.38 -14.76 -3.30
C LYS A 150 -17.05 -14.08 -3.61
N GLU A 151 -16.65 -14.13 -4.87
CA GLU A 151 -15.44 -13.52 -5.40
C GLU A 151 -15.81 -12.48 -6.46
N PHE A 152 -15.02 -11.41 -6.57
CA PHE A 152 -15.24 -10.30 -7.48
C PHE A 152 -13.98 -9.96 -8.27
N VAL A 153 -14.17 -9.37 -9.44
CA VAL A 153 -13.12 -8.63 -10.14
C VAL A 153 -13.23 -7.17 -9.72
N TRP A 154 -12.15 -6.58 -9.23
CA TRP A 154 -12.12 -5.25 -8.62
C TRP A 154 -12.66 -4.16 -9.55
N GLU A 155 -12.18 -4.11 -10.79
CA GLU A 155 -12.56 -3.09 -11.77
C GLU A 155 -14.05 -3.18 -12.09
N THR A 156 -14.56 -4.39 -12.32
CA THR A 156 -15.98 -4.64 -12.57
C THR A 156 -16.84 -4.38 -11.34
N LEU A 157 -16.34 -4.66 -10.13
CA LEU A 157 -17.02 -4.34 -8.88
C LEU A 157 -17.25 -2.83 -8.78
N VAL A 158 -16.26 -2.02 -9.12
CA VAL A 158 -16.39 -0.56 -9.04
C VAL A 158 -17.31 -0.02 -10.14
N THR A 159 -17.21 -0.54 -11.38
CA THR A 159 -18.02 -0.04 -12.51
C THR A 159 -19.49 -0.47 -12.47
N ASP A 160 -19.78 -1.69 -12.04
CA ASP A 160 -21.15 -2.27 -12.09
C ASP A 160 -22.01 -1.86 -10.88
N ASN A 161 -21.41 -1.17 -9.93
CA ASN A 161 -22.06 -0.74 -8.70
C ASN A 161 -22.00 0.78 -8.53
N PRO A 162 -22.39 1.59 -9.53
CA PRO A 162 -22.32 3.04 -9.40
C PRO A 162 -23.20 3.50 -8.23
N SER A 163 -22.64 4.36 -7.39
CA SER A 163 -23.35 4.91 -6.22
C SER A 163 -23.67 6.38 -6.39
N CYS A 164 -24.75 6.82 -5.72
CA CYS A 164 -24.97 8.24 -5.44
C CYS A 164 -24.01 8.68 -4.31
N ALA A 165 -23.67 9.97 -4.26
CA ALA A 165 -22.83 10.54 -3.22
C ALA A 165 -23.39 10.23 -1.82
N ILE A 166 -22.50 9.85 -0.90
CA ILE A 166 -22.84 9.62 0.50
C ILE A 166 -22.69 10.96 1.23
N GLU A 167 -23.78 11.45 1.80
CA GLU A 167 -23.74 12.60 2.72
C GLU A 167 -23.47 12.12 4.14
N GLY A 168 -22.47 12.70 4.81
CA GLY A 168 -22.18 12.47 6.22
C GLY A 168 -21.10 11.42 6.50
N ALA A 169 -19.90 11.60 5.98
CA ALA A 169 -18.73 10.86 6.44
C ALA A 169 -18.30 11.35 7.83
N ASP A 170 -17.90 10.40 8.69
CA ASP A 170 -17.19 10.71 9.94
C ASP A 170 -15.88 11.45 9.63
N GLU A 171 -15.28 12.10 10.64
CA GLU A 171 -13.98 12.76 10.47
C GLU A 171 -12.93 11.77 9.91
N PRO A 172 -12.12 12.19 8.92
CA PRO A 172 -11.16 11.31 8.28
C PRO A 172 -10.13 10.80 9.29
N LEU A 173 -9.93 9.49 9.32
CA LEU A 173 -9.02 8.82 10.25
C LEU A 173 -7.88 8.17 9.48
N CYS A 174 -6.65 8.54 9.81
CA CYS A 174 -5.43 7.95 9.26
C CYS A 174 -4.61 7.32 10.38
N ILE A 175 -4.17 6.08 10.18
CA ILE A 175 -3.47 5.29 11.18
C ILE A 175 -2.12 4.88 10.60
N CYS A 176 -1.05 5.08 11.35
CA CYS A 176 0.26 4.47 11.08
C CYS A 176 0.41 3.26 12.00
N ASP A 177 0.31 2.06 11.44
CA ASP A 177 0.43 0.80 12.18
C ASP A 177 1.87 0.59 12.70
N ILE A 178 2.84 1.12 11.95
CA ILE A 178 4.27 1.05 12.31
C ILE A 178 4.58 1.82 13.58
N CYS A 179 3.99 3.00 13.73
CA CYS A 179 4.27 3.91 14.84
C CYS A 179 3.18 3.91 15.93
N ASP A 180 2.13 3.09 15.79
CA ASP A 180 0.94 3.09 16.65
C ASP A 180 0.38 4.52 16.84
N ALA A 181 0.24 5.24 15.72
CA ALA A 181 -0.11 6.66 15.70
C ALA A 181 -1.36 6.94 14.88
N VAL A 182 -2.19 7.89 15.35
CA VAL A 182 -3.47 8.25 14.74
C VAL A 182 -3.47 9.74 14.39
N TYR A 183 -3.98 10.05 13.20
CA TYR A 183 -4.04 11.40 12.63
C TYR A 183 -5.44 11.68 12.10
N ASN A 184 -5.91 12.91 12.27
CA ASN A 184 -7.23 13.36 11.81
C ASN A 184 -7.16 14.12 10.46
N THR A 185 -5.96 14.29 9.90
CA THR A 185 -5.75 14.92 8.60
C THR A 185 -4.71 14.16 7.80
N CYS A 186 -4.89 14.01 6.48
CA CYS A 186 -3.88 13.31 5.67
C CYS A 186 -2.59 14.14 5.53
N ASN A 187 -2.66 15.46 5.70
CA ASN A 187 -1.45 16.29 5.66
C ASN A 187 -0.50 16.02 6.83
N GLU A 188 -1.02 15.94 8.07
CA GLU A 188 -0.21 15.56 9.23
C GLU A 188 0.28 14.12 9.10
N PHE A 189 -0.59 13.22 8.64
CA PHE A 189 -0.25 11.82 8.41
C PHE A 189 0.87 11.65 7.38
N THR A 190 0.76 12.25 6.19
CA THR A 190 1.79 12.16 5.15
C THR A 190 3.09 12.85 5.55
N THR A 191 3.02 13.93 6.34
CA THR A 191 4.20 14.55 6.95
C THR A 191 4.89 13.58 7.92
N HIS A 192 4.12 12.86 8.74
CA HIS A 192 4.64 11.82 9.62
C HIS A 192 5.29 10.67 8.83
N LEU A 193 4.66 10.15 7.79
CA LEU A 193 5.21 9.07 6.97
C LEU A 193 6.55 9.44 6.32
N LYS A 194 6.82 10.73 6.09
CA LYS A 194 8.09 11.23 5.55
C LYS A 194 9.12 11.59 6.62
N SER A 195 8.77 11.47 7.90
CA SER A 195 9.65 11.85 9.01
C SER A 195 10.78 10.86 9.23
N GLU A 196 11.88 11.34 9.81
CA GLU A 196 13.00 10.46 10.20
C GLU A 196 12.58 9.48 11.30
N GLN A 197 11.72 9.90 12.22
CA GLN A 197 11.22 9.06 13.31
C GLN A 197 10.42 7.83 12.80
N HIS A 198 9.57 8.04 11.79
CA HIS A 198 8.87 6.94 11.12
C HIS A 198 9.87 5.97 10.48
N ARG A 199 10.86 6.51 9.76
CA ARG A 199 11.93 5.72 9.13
C ARG A 199 12.78 4.94 10.14
N GLU A 200 13.12 5.52 11.29
CA GLU A 200 13.82 4.84 12.38
C GLU A 200 13.00 3.70 12.97
N THR A 201 11.69 3.89 13.09
CA THR A 201 10.78 2.83 13.56
C THR A 201 10.71 1.69 12.55
N LEU A 202 10.65 2.01 11.24
CA LEU A 202 10.76 1.01 10.16
C LEU A 202 12.04 0.19 10.27
N PHE A 203 13.20 0.82 10.49
CA PHE A 203 14.48 0.10 10.67
C PHE A 203 14.40 -0.95 11.78
N GLY A 204 13.65 -0.70 12.85
CA GLY A 204 13.51 -1.62 13.98
C GLY A 204 12.63 -2.84 13.71
N ILE A 205 11.85 -2.85 12.62
CA ILE A 205 10.83 -3.89 12.36
C ILE A 205 11.00 -4.64 11.04
N VAL A 206 11.78 -4.10 10.09
CA VAL A 206 12.02 -4.76 8.80
C VAL A 206 12.80 -6.07 8.98
N PRO A 207 12.62 -7.06 8.10
CA PRO A 207 13.46 -8.26 8.09
C PRO A 207 14.93 -7.89 7.90
N VAL A 208 15.79 -8.48 8.72
CA VAL A 208 17.25 -8.30 8.65
C VAL A 208 17.94 -9.60 8.22
N ASP A 209 19.09 -9.44 7.57
CA ASP A 209 20.07 -10.50 7.38
C ASP A 209 21.24 -10.29 8.33
N PHE A 210 21.73 -11.40 8.90
CA PHE A 210 22.86 -11.39 9.81
C PHE A 210 24.16 -11.63 9.04
N ASP A 211 25.04 -10.64 9.03
CA ASP A 211 26.38 -10.79 8.47
C ASP A 211 27.33 -11.42 9.50
N LEU A 212 27.66 -12.70 9.28
CA LEU A 212 28.60 -13.46 10.11
C LEU A 212 30.02 -12.88 10.10
N ALA A 213 30.43 -12.13 9.07
CA ALA A 213 31.78 -11.56 9.00
C ALA A 213 31.94 -10.33 9.90
N THR A 214 30.89 -9.51 9.99
CA THR A 214 30.87 -8.26 10.78
C THR A 214 30.13 -8.39 12.11
N MET A 215 29.45 -9.51 12.35
CA MET A 215 28.55 -9.74 13.48
C MET A 215 27.50 -8.62 13.59
N SER A 216 26.96 -8.19 12.45
CA SER A 216 25.99 -7.09 12.37
C SER A 216 24.72 -7.47 11.60
N GLU A 217 23.60 -6.89 12.00
CA GLU A 217 22.30 -7.05 11.32
C GLU A 217 22.10 -5.91 10.32
N TRP A 218 21.66 -6.26 9.12
CA TRP A 218 21.36 -5.30 8.07
C TRP A 218 19.98 -5.56 7.48
N PRO A 219 19.18 -4.52 7.17
CA PRO A 219 17.91 -4.70 6.49
C PRO A 219 18.09 -5.50 5.20
N ARG A 220 17.31 -6.57 5.06
CA ARG A 220 17.37 -7.48 3.90
C ARG A 220 17.05 -6.74 2.60
N TYR A 221 16.11 -5.81 2.65
CA TYR A 221 15.72 -4.96 1.53
C TYR A 221 16.04 -3.51 1.89
N PHE A 222 16.98 -2.91 1.16
CA PHE A 222 17.51 -1.61 1.51
C PHE A 222 17.89 -0.79 0.28
N CYS A 223 17.53 0.49 0.31
CA CYS A 223 17.95 1.46 -0.69
C CYS A 223 19.10 2.33 -0.16
N PRO A 224 20.34 2.16 -0.69
CA PRO A 224 21.50 2.96 -0.25
C PRO A 224 21.46 4.41 -0.75
N VAL A 225 20.68 4.69 -1.80
CA VAL A 225 20.53 6.05 -2.33
C VAL A 225 19.79 6.92 -1.33
N CYS A 226 18.69 6.40 -0.79
CA CYS A 226 17.78 7.12 0.09
C CYS A 226 17.98 6.81 1.57
N ASN A 227 18.83 5.83 1.91
CA ASN A 227 18.95 5.26 3.26
C ASN A 227 17.58 4.77 3.77
N TYR A 228 16.89 3.97 2.94
CA TYR A 228 15.51 3.54 3.21
C TYR A 228 15.43 2.02 3.40
N PRO A 229 14.95 1.53 4.57
CA PRO A 229 14.67 0.12 4.79
C PRO A 229 13.28 -0.23 4.22
N ALA A 230 13.20 -1.31 3.44
CA ALA A 230 11.95 -1.84 2.94
C ALA A 230 11.62 -3.17 3.65
N TYR A 231 10.33 -3.45 3.83
CA TYR A 231 9.90 -4.68 4.49
C TYR A 231 10.08 -5.91 3.60
N ASP A 232 9.78 -5.76 2.32
CA ASP A 232 9.92 -6.79 1.30
C ASP A 232 10.41 -6.18 -0.03
N GLU A 233 10.63 -7.06 -1.00
CA GLU A 233 11.04 -6.67 -2.34
C GLU A 233 10.02 -5.73 -3.01
N TYR A 234 8.72 -5.95 -2.80
CA TYR A 234 7.66 -5.12 -3.39
C TYR A 234 7.71 -3.68 -2.88
N ASN A 235 7.86 -3.49 -1.56
CA ASN A 235 8.01 -2.17 -0.95
C ASN A 235 9.28 -1.46 -1.42
N LEU A 236 10.38 -2.21 -1.61
CA LEU A 236 11.61 -1.63 -2.18
C LEU A 236 11.41 -1.19 -3.63
N LEU A 237 10.66 -1.96 -4.42
CA LEU A 237 10.31 -1.60 -5.80
C LEU A 237 9.43 -0.35 -5.85
N LEU A 238 8.40 -0.27 -5.00
CA LEU A 238 7.57 0.93 -4.86
C LEU A 238 8.41 2.17 -4.50
N HIS A 239 9.31 2.02 -3.52
CA HIS A 239 10.24 3.08 -3.14
C HIS A 239 11.11 3.54 -4.31
N ASN A 240 11.73 2.59 -5.02
CA ASN A 240 12.63 2.90 -6.14
C ASN A 240 11.90 3.56 -7.32
N ALA A 241 10.61 3.30 -7.50
CA ALA A 241 9.77 3.94 -8.51
C ALA A 241 9.29 5.35 -8.12
N SER A 242 9.55 5.80 -6.88
CA SER A 242 9.09 7.10 -6.41
C SER A 242 9.84 8.28 -7.04
N GLU A 243 9.15 9.42 -7.16
CA GLU A 243 9.74 10.67 -7.62
C GLU A 243 10.89 11.13 -6.71
N GLU A 244 10.75 10.93 -5.40
CA GLU A 244 11.77 11.28 -4.40
C GLU A 244 13.06 10.48 -4.62
N HIS A 245 12.94 9.18 -4.86
CA HIS A 245 14.08 8.33 -5.19
C HIS A 245 14.75 8.76 -6.48
N THR A 246 13.95 9.00 -7.53
CA THR A 246 14.44 9.45 -8.85
C THR A 246 15.19 10.78 -8.74
N ARG A 247 14.70 11.73 -7.93
CA ARG A 247 15.38 13.01 -7.68
C ARG A 247 16.73 12.81 -6.98
N LYS A 248 16.77 11.99 -5.92
CA LYS A 248 18.02 11.70 -5.18
C LYS A 248 19.04 10.94 -6.01
N LEU A 249 18.59 10.09 -6.94
CA LEU A 249 19.48 9.46 -7.91
C LEU A 249 20.13 10.51 -8.82
N ALA A 250 19.33 11.41 -9.41
CA ALA A 250 19.83 12.46 -10.30
C ALA A 250 20.80 13.44 -9.61
N GLU A 251 20.59 13.73 -8.33
CA GLU A 251 21.51 14.55 -7.52
C GLU A 251 22.87 13.87 -7.27
N LYS A 252 22.92 12.54 -7.29
CA LYS A 252 24.15 11.75 -7.06
C LYS A 252 24.89 11.40 -8.35
N GLU A 253 24.23 11.46 -9.51
CA GLU A 253 24.93 11.37 -10.80
C GLU A 253 25.73 12.67 -11.01
N PRO A 254 27.08 12.60 -11.09
CA PRO A 254 27.86 13.80 -11.40
C PRO A 254 27.39 14.34 -12.76
N GLN A 255 27.15 15.65 -12.85
CA GLN A 255 26.89 16.34 -14.12
C GLN A 255 27.98 15.96 -15.14
N ALA A 256 27.70 14.97 -15.98
CA ALA A 256 28.59 14.50 -17.03
C ALA A 256 28.61 15.45 -18.24
N GLU A 257 28.28 16.73 -18.04
CA GLU A 257 28.16 17.75 -19.09
C GLU A 257 29.22 18.86 -19.03
N ASP A 258 30.21 18.83 -18.11
CA ASP A 258 31.35 19.78 -18.16
C ASP A 258 32.74 19.13 -18.31
N CYS A 259 32.81 17.96 -18.95
CA CYS A 259 34.08 17.38 -19.40
C CYS A 259 34.21 17.36 -20.94
N GLN A 260 33.63 18.35 -21.63
CA GLN A 260 33.97 18.63 -23.04
C GLN A 260 34.74 19.94 -23.24
N SER A 261 34.89 20.76 -22.20
CA SER A 261 35.63 22.04 -22.24
C SER A 261 37.16 21.90 -22.08
N ARG A 262 37.69 20.68 -21.91
CA ARG A 262 39.14 20.39 -21.86
C ARG A 262 39.58 19.24 -22.77
N LYS A 263 39.16 19.25 -24.04
CA LYS A 263 39.95 18.56 -25.07
C LYS A 263 41.16 19.43 -25.41
N ARG A 264 42.23 19.25 -24.64
CA ARG A 264 43.57 19.79 -24.95
C ARG A 264 43.95 19.28 -26.34
N ASN A 265 44.24 20.19 -27.26
CA ASN A 265 44.48 19.90 -28.66
C ASN A 265 45.84 19.16 -28.78
N PRO A 266 45.89 17.87 -29.21
CA PRO A 266 47.13 17.09 -29.22
C PRO A 266 48.23 17.62 -30.16
N LEU A 267 47.88 18.60 -31.00
CA LEU A 267 48.78 19.24 -31.97
C LEU A 267 49.62 20.36 -31.35
N GLU A 268 49.19 20.96 -30.22
CA GLU A 268 49.96 22.03 -29.56
C GLU A 268 51.14 21.47 -28.74
N ASP A 269 50.95 20.32 -28.08
CA ASP A 269 52.01 19.65 -27.28
C ASP A 269 53.18 19.13 -28.14
N LEU A 270 52.91 18.71 -29.38
CA LEU A 270 53.97 18.28 -30.32
C LEU A 270 54.80 19.44 -30.87
N SER A 271 54.23 20.65 -30.91
CA SER A 271 54.97 21.85 -31.33
C SER A 271 55.95 22.33 -30.23
N TYR A 272 55.54 22.21 -28.96
CA TYR A 272 56.33 22.63 -27.81
C TYR A 272 57.53 21.70 -27.57
N GLU A 273 57.33 20.38 -27.70
CA GLU A 273 58.39 19.36 -27.60
C GLU A 273 59.43 19.48 -28.73
N ARG A 274 59.01 19.81 -29.96
CA ARG A 274 59.92 19.97 -31.11
C ARG A 274 60.82 21.21 -30.95
N ASN A 275 60.26 22.32 -30.48
CA ASN A 275 61.02 23.56 -30.25
C ASN A 275 62.01 23.46 -29.09
N LYS A 276 61.71 22.63 -28.07
CA LYS A 276 62.61 22.42 -26.92
C LYS A 276 63.84 21.56 -27.28
N LYS A 277 63.73 20.65 -28.24
CA LYS A 277 64.87 19.84 -28.72
C LYS A 277 65.80 20.60 -29.67
N GLN A 278 65.30 21.64 -30.35
CA GLN A 278 66.10 22.47 -31.26
C GLN A 278 66.95 23.52 -30.55
N ALA A 279 66.61 23.89 -29.30
CA ALA A 279 67.38 24.83 -28.48
C ALA A 279 68.52 24.20 -27.67
N ILE A 280 68.74 22.88 -27.77
CA ILE A 280 69.77 22.14 -27.01
C ILE A 280 70.97 21.76 -27.92
N ILE A 281 70.92 22.07 -29.21
CA ILE A 281 71.99 21.74 -30.20
C ILE A 281 72.42 23.00 -30.98
N SER A 282 72.51 24.16 -30.31
CA SER A 282 73.13 25.37 -30.87
C SER A 282 73.99 26.08 -29.83
#